data_AF-A0A2H0QHG6-F1
#
_entry.id   AF-A0A2H0QHG6-F1
#
_cell.length_a   1.000
_cell.length_b   1.000
_cell.length_c   1.000
_cell.angle_alpha   90.00
_cell.angle_beta   90.00
_cell.angle_gamma   90.00
#
_symmetry.space_group_name_H-M   'P 1'
#
loop_
_entity.id
_entity.type
_entity.pdbx_description
1 polymer ?
#
loop_
_entity_poly.entity_id
_entity_poly.type
_entity_poly.pdbx_seq_one_letter_code
_entity_poly.pdbx_strand_id
1 'polypeptide(L)'
;MMIKYFLLLLLSLNSFAQEVEDTLGLSALLIQGQSFEKAITLLNKFEPINTKEEQRLSVLKGLAQLGVRDFDTAAQSFEKALTFKDPSHEIILYLAKAYTGSKKYQRVIDLLSGKLETSESYRVLVNAFWSLNRPDQALSMLNLGLQKYKTEESLYKQKLFYLFELKLYQEGIFFFENEYATSFPLSGQDYVELATAIQDPIYHQLSIQWLEKAKLLFPKDEQVLLALGRVYFGRGSYYNAAVLFDQLAHINSKYFSEASELYRRSGHLITAISLNNEVSDFKQKMEQRFVLFLDNQDVENMTSMQSQMEIHGLLDNDELRYAMAWAQFEKGNYSQAQQMLAKIIDQKIFEKAQDLRKQVVDCQQENFKCVF
;
A
#
# COMPACT_ATOMS: atom_id res chain seq x y z
N MET A 1 7.99 -22.95 2.64
CA MET A 1 8.56 -24.16 1.99
C MET A 1 9.34 -25.03 2.98
N MET A 2 10.14 -24.48 3.90
CA MET A 2 10.92 -25.24 4.89
C MET A 2 10.11 -26.15 5.84
N ILE A 3 8.93 -25.72 6.33
CA ILE A 3 8.09 -26.56 7.22
C ILE A 3 7.70 -27.90 6.57
N LYS A 4 7.51 -27.92 5.23
CA LYS A 4 7.11 -29.14 4.49
C LYS A 4 8.19 -30.22 4.51
N TYR A 5 9.46 -29.85 4.38
CA TYR A 5 10.55 -30.83 4.23
C TYR A 5 10.97 -31.45 5.57
N PHE A 6 10.91 -30.70 6.67
CA PHE A 6 11.27 -31.19 7.99
C PHE A 6 10.27 -32.22 8.56
N LEU A 7 8.97 -32.02 8.29
CA LEU A 7 7.91 -32.93 8.74
C LEU A 7 7.92 -34.30 8.05
N LEU A 8 8.45 -34.36 6.82
CA LEU A 8 8.58 -35.58 6.01
C LEU A 8 9.65 -36.56 6.55
N LEU A 9 10.62 -36.08 7.33
CA LEU A 9 11.73 -36.87 7.88
C LEU A 9 11.38 -37.66 9.15
N LEU A 10 10.19 -37.42 9.74
CA LEU A 10 9.79 -37.97 11.05
C LEU A 10 8.85 -39.19 10.97
N LEU A 11 8.67 -39.79 9.79
CA LEU A 11 7.75 -40.91 9.55
C LEU A 11 8.54 -42.18 9.19
N SER A 12 8.74 -43.10 10.13
CA SER A 12 9.19 -44.48 9.83
C SER A 12 8.55 -45.51 10.77
N LEU A 13 7.96 -46.55 10.15
CA LEU A 13 6.89 -47.42 10.65
C LEU A 13 7.34 -48.62 11.51
N ASN A 14 6.55 -48.96 12.55
CA ASN A 14 6.22 -50.36 12.91
C ASN A 14 4.99 -50.49 13.85
N SER A 15 4.26 -51.60 13.72
CA SER A 15 2.80 -51.74 13.82
C SER A 15 2.11 -51.85 15.20
N PHE A 16 2.77 -51.52 16.30
CA PHE A 16 2.10 -51.21 17.59
C PHE A 16 2.22 -49.72 17.96
N ALA A 17 2.99 -48.96 17.17
CA ALA A 17 3.13 -47.50 17.25
C ALA A 17 1.96 -46.77 16.55
N GLN A 18 0.96 -47.48 16.04
CA GLN A 18 0.05 -46.97 15.00
C GLN A 18 -1.01 -45.98 15.51
N GLU A 19 -1.41 -45.99 16.79
CA GLU A 19 -2.27 -44.96 17.41
C GLU A 19 -1.48 -43.74 17.94
N VAL A 20 -0.24 -43.96 18.37
CA VAL A 20 0.64 -42.94 18.99
C VAL A 20 1.37 -42.11 17.92
N GLU A 21 1.77 -42.75 16.82
CA GLU A 21 2.29 -42.11 15.60
C GLU A 21 1.19 -41.29 14.88
N ASP A 22 -0.08 -41.71 15.04
CA ASP A 22 -1.25 -41.01 14.48
C ASP A 22 -1.49 -39.66 15.16
N THR A 23 -1.33 -39.54 16.49
CA THR A 23 -1.63 -38.27 17.18
C THR A 23 -0.61 -37.16 16.88
N LEU A 24 0.69 -37.46 16.97
CA LEU A 24 1.74 -36.49 16.62
C LEU A 24 1.81 -36.26 15.09
N GLY A 25 1.56 -37.29 14.29
CA GLY A 25 1.46 -37.20 12.83
C GLY A 25 0.28 -36.34 12.38
N LEU A 26 -0.91 -36.55 12.94
CA LEU A 26 -2.10 -35.75 12.71
C LEU A 26 -1.90 -34.31 13.17
N SER A 27 -1.29 -34.09 14.33
CA SER A 27 -0.95 -32.74 14.81
C SER A 27 -0.03 -32.01 13.82
N ALA A 28 0.97 -32.70 13.28
CA ALA A 28 1.84 -32.18 12.22
C ALA A 28 1.05 -31.81 10.95
N LEU A 29 0.12 -32.67 10.51
CA LEU A 29 -0.75 -32.38 9.36
C LEU A 29 -1.67 -31.18 9.62
N LEU A 30 -2.22 -31.07 10.82
CA LEU A 30 -3.04 -29.93 11.23
C LEU A 30 -2.23 -28.62 11.21
N ILE A 31 -0.98 -28.64 11.71
CA ILE A 31 -0.07 -27.48 11.64
C ILE A 31 0.23 -27.12 10.18
N GLN A 32 0.51 -28.10 9.33
CA GLN A 32 0.74 -27.87 7.90
C GLN A 32 -0.50 -27.29 7.21
N GLY A 33 -1.69 -27.73 7.61
CA GLY A 33 -2.99 -27.19 7.18
C GLY A 33 -3.41 -25.90 7.89
N GLN A 34 -2.50 -25.25 8.65
CA GLN A 34 -2.74 -24.02 9.41
C GLN A 34 -3.86 -24.11 10.46
N SER A 35 -4.28 -25.32 10.83
CA SER A 35 -5.27 -25.61 11.86
C SER A 35 -4.61 -25.68 13.25
N PHE A 36 -3.94 -24.59 13.64
CA PHE A 36 -3.06 -24.56 14.80
C PHE A 36 -3.78 -24.82 16.13
N GLU A 37 -4.96 -24.24 16.36
CA GLU A 37 -5.75 -24.43 17.59
C GLU A 37 -6.15 -25.89 17.81
N LYS A 38 -6.55 -26.58 16.73
CA LYS A 38 -6.88 -28.01 16.77
C LYS A 38 -5.64 -28.84 17.10
N ALA A 39 -4.49 -28.50 16.49
CA ALA A 39 -3.23 -29.15 16.80
C ALA A 39 -2.84 -28.94 18.27
N ILE A 40 -2.97 -27.73 18.82
CA ILE A 40 -2.69 -27.44 20.25
C ILE A 40 -3.57 -28.30 21.15
N THR A 41 -4.87 -28.38 20.87
CA THR A 41 -5.82 -29.17 21.64
C THR A 41 -5.43 -30.65 21.67
N LEU A 42 -5.01 -31.19 20.52
CA LEU A 42 -4.57 -32.58 20.37
C LEU A 42 -3.25 -32.83 21.11
N LEU A 43 -2.26 -31.96 20.92
CA LEU A 43 -0.94 -32.04 21.54
C LEU A 43 -1.00 -31.88 23.08
N ASN A 44 -1.97 -31.14 23.61
CA ASN A 44 -2.14 -30.98 25.06
C ASN A 44 -2.64 -32.25 25.76
N LYS A 45 -3.29 -33.16 25.02
CA LYS A 45 -3.78 -34.45 25.54
C LYS A 45 -2.78 -35.58 25.34
N PHE A 46 -1.71 -35.34 24.58
CA PHE A 46 -0.71 -36.35 24.26
C PHE A 46 0.28 -36.53 25.42
N GLU A 47 0.45 -37.77 25.89
CA GLU A 47 1.41 -38.14 26.92
C GLU A 47 2.60 -38.88 26.27
N PRO A 48 3.82 -38.31 26.27
CA PRO A 48 4.98 -38.95 25.65
C PRO A 48 5.46 -40.14 26.48
N ILE A 49 5.75 -41.27 25.83
CA ILE A 49 6.24 -42.48 26.51
C ILE A 49 7.77 -42.64 26.46
N ASN A 50 8.45 -41.80 25.67
CA ASN A 50 9.90 -41.80 25.54
C ASN A 50 10.44 -40.39 25.23
N THR A 51 11.75 -40.22 25.35
CA THR A 51 12.44 -38.94 25.14
C THR A 51 12.32 -38.41 23.72
N LYS A 52 12.23 -39.30 22.71
CA LYS A 52 12.07 -38.91 21.29
C LYS A 52 10.69 -38.29 21.04
N GLU A 53 9.64 -38.88 21.62
CA GLU A 53 8.29 -38.33 21.56
C GLU A 53 8.16 -37.04 22.34
N GLU A 54 8.80 -36.93 23.50
CA GLU A 54 8.82 -35.70 24.29
C GLU A 54 9.48 -34.55 23.52
N GLN A 55 10.58 -34.82 22.82
CA GLN A 55 11.22 -33.85 21.91
C GLN A 55 10.27 -33.45 20.77
N ARG A 56 9.66 -34.43 20.09
CA ARG A 56 8.75 -34.18 18.95
C ARG A 56 7.50 -33.40 19.40
N LEU A 57 6.93 -33.75 20.55
CA LEU A 57 5.82 -33.04 21.18
C LEU A 57 6.18 -31.58 21.45
N SER A 58 7.35 -31.33 22.03
CA SER A 58 7.82 -29.97 22.35
C SER A 58 7.98 -29.12 21.08
N VAL A 59 8.55 -29.68 20.02
CA VAL A 59 8.67 -28.99 18.72
C VAL A 59 7.30 -28.69 18.12
N LEU A 60 6.38 -29.67 18.07
CA LEU A 60 5.05 -29.48 17.48
C LEU A 60 4.20 -28.49 18.27
N LYS A 61 4.27 -28.50 19.61
CA LYS A 61 3.63 -27.49 20.46
C LYS A 61 4.17 -26.10 20.15
N GLY A 62 5.50 -25.97 20.09
CA GLY A 62 6.15 -24.70 19.74
C GLY A 62 5.72 -24.17 18.37
N LEU A 63 5.65 -25.03 17.35
CA LEU A 63 5.22 -24.65 16.00
C LEU A 63 3.75 -24.23 15.95
N ALA A 64 2.85 -24.97 16.62
CA ALA A 64 1.44 -24.63 16.66
C ALA A 64 1.19 -23.31 17.42
N GLN A 65 1.86 -23.12 18.56
CA GLN A 65 1.81 -21.90 19.36
C GLN A 65 2.36 -20.69 18.58
N LEU A 66 3.45 -20.87 17.84
CA LEU A 66 3.99 -19.85 16.95
C LEU A 66 2.98 -19.48 15.86
N GLY A 67 2.24 -20.46 15.33
CA GLY A 67 1.18 -20.26 14.33
C GLY A 67 0.01 -19.43 14.84
N VAL A 68 -0.40 -19.60 16.11
CA VAL A 68 -1.42 -18.75 16.76
C VAL A 68 -0.84 -17.45 17.35
N ARG A 69 0.45 -17.19 17.14
CA ARG A 69 1.18 -16.01 17.64
C ARG A 69 1.29 -15.94 19.17
N ASP A 70 1.15 -17.07 19.85
CA ASP A 70 1.50 -17.20 21.27
C ASP A 70 3.02 -17.39 21.41
N PHE A 71 3.73 -16.28 21.27
CA PHE A 71 5.19 -16.25 21.15
C PHE A 71 5.92 -16.69 22.43
N ASP A 72 5.37 -16.36 23.60
CA ASP A 72 6.00 -16.70 24.88
C ASP A 72 5.88 -18.21 25.17
N THR A 73 4.70 -18.79 24.96
CA THR A 73 4.53 -20.25 25.14
C THR A 73 5.28 -21.02 24.07
N ALA A 74 5.30 -20.52 22.83
CA ALA A 74 6.11 -21.12 21.76
C ALA A 74 7.59 -21.16 22.14
N ALA A 75 8.14 -20.06 22.68
CA ALA A 75 9.51 -20.00 23.14
C ALA A 75 9.80 -21.03 24.23
N GLN A 76 8.93 -21.18 25.23
CA GLN A 76 9.09 -22.20 26.28
C GLN A 76 9.11 -23.63 25.71
N SER A 77 8.23 -23.92 24.74
CA SER A 77 8.17 -25.22 24.07
C SER A 77 9.46 -25.51 23.27
N PHE A 78 10.02 -24.51 22.58
CA PHE A 78 11.28 -24.67 21.87
C PHE A 78 12.50 -24.71 22.79
N GLU A 79 12.52 -23.95 23.89
CA GLU A 79 13.57 -24.05 24.93
C GLU A 79 13.65 -25.49 25.48
N LYS A 80 12.50 -26.13 25.74
CA LYS A 80 12.44 -27.55 26.10
C LYS A 80 12.97 -28.44 24.97
N ALA A 81 12.62 -28.17 23.72
CA ALA A 81 13.13 -28.95 22.58
C ALA A 81 14.66 -28.84 22.41
N LEU A 82 15.29 -27.76 22.89
CA LEU A 82 16.74 -27.57 22.84
C LEU A 82 17.52 -28.32 23.93
N THR A 83 16.86 -28.83 24.98
CA THR A 83 17.55 -29.60 26.03
C THR A 83 17.91 -31.02 25.59
N PHE A 84 17.36 -31.48 24.46
CA PHE A 84 17.65 -32.79 23.89
C PHE A 84 18.97 -32.78 23.11
N LYS A 85 19.60 -33.95 22.97
CA LYS A 85 20.89 -34.10 22.29
C LYS A 85 20.77 -33.72 20.81
N ASP A 86 21.72 -32.91 20.32
CA ASP A 86 21.85 -32.47 18.92
C ASP A 86 20.58 -31.78 18.35
N PRO A 87 20.15 -30.63 18.90
CA PRO A 87 18.99 -29.92 18.38
C PRO A 87 19.23 -29.43 16.94
N SER A 88 18.25 -29.60 16.05
CA SER A 88 18.37 -29.11 14.68
C SER A 88 18.43 -27.58 14.63
N HIS A 89 19.16 -27.05 13.65
CA HIS A 89 19.24 -25.61 13.41
C HIS A 89 17.87 -24.96 13.19
N GLU A 90 16.90 -25.70 12.68
CA GLU A 90 15.53 -25.20 12.52
C GLU A 90 14.85 -24.90 13.87
N ILE A 91 15.08 -25.73 14.90
CA ILE A 91 14.53 -25.48 16.24
C ILE A 91 15.11 -24.17 16.81
N ILE A 92 16.42 -23.95 16.63
CA ILE A 92 17.09 -22.71 17.03
C ILE A 92 16.47 -21.51 16.31
N LEU A 93 16.23 -21.64 15.00
CA LEU A 93 15.61 -20.58 14.20
C LEU A 93 14.15 -20.31 14.62
N TYR A 94 13.36 -21.34 14.93
CA TYR A 94 11.99 -21.16 15.41
C TYR A 94 11.95 -20.51 16.80
N LEU A 95 12.86 -20.89 17.70
CA LEU A 95 13.01 -20.20 18.98
C LEU A 95 13.39 -18.73 18.78
N ALA A 96 14.33 -18.44 17.89
CA ALA A 96 14.69 -17.05 17.54
C ALA A 96 13.50 -16.25 16.98
N LYS A 97 12.64 -16.88 16.18
CA LYS A 97 11.39 -16.27 15.68
C LYS A 97 10.38 -16.02 16.80
N ALA A 98 10.21 -16.97 17.72
CA ALA A 98 9.36 -16.80 18.90
C ALA A 98 9.87 -15.66 19.80
N TYR A 99 11.18 -15.57 20.03
CA TYR A 99 11.80 -14.43 20.73
C TYR A 99 11.63 -13.10 19.99
N THR A 100 11.72 -13.10 18.67
CA THR A 100 11.46 -11.89 17.87
C THR A 100 10.00 -11.43 18.04
N GLY A 101 9.04 -12.35 17.96
CA GLY A 101 7.61 -12.04 18.13
C GLY A 101 7.25 -11.54 19.53
N SER A 102 7.91 -12.07 20.57
CA SER A 102 7.81 -11.59 21.97
C SER A 102 8.71 -10.38 22.27
N LYS A 103 9.36 -9.80 21.25
CA LYS A 103 10.26 -8.63 21.35
C LYS A 103 11.46 -8.83 22.29
N LYS A 104 11.86 -10.08 22.54
CA LYS A 104 13.04 -10.46 23.34
C LYS A 104 14.30 -10.46 22.47
N TYR A 105 14.60 -9.32 21.85
CA TYR A 105 15.65 -9.21 20.82
C TYR A 105 17.06 -9.53 21.32
N GLN A 106 17.39 -9.22 22.58
CA GLN A 106 18.71 -9.58 23.12
C GLN A 106 18.89 -11.11 23.16
N ARG A 107 17.84 -11.87 23.52
CA ARG A 107 17.89 -13.33 23.49
C ARG A 107 18.06 -13.89 22.08
N VAL A 108 17.51 -13.23 21.06
CA VAL A 108 17.75 -13.60 19.65
C VAL A 108 19.23 -13.47 19.30
N ILE A 109 19.85 -12.37 19.70
CA ILE A 109 21.28 -12.13 19.48
C ILE A 109 22.10 -13.20 20.19
N ASP A 110 21.85 -13.45 21.47
CA ASP A 110 22.60 -14.43 22.26
C ASP A 110 22.44 -15.86 21.68
N LEU A 111 21.26 -16.19 21.16
CA LEU A 111 20.94 -17.50 20.59
C LEU A 111 21.61 -17.75 19.23
N LEU A 112 21.65 -16.72 18.36
CA LEU A 112 22.13 -16.86 16.99
C LEU A 112 23.60 -16.44 16.79
N SER A 113 24.21 -15.73 17.75
CA SER A 113 25.60 -15.29 17.66
C SER A 113 26.54 -16.48 17.47
N GLY A 114 27.24 -16.53 16.34
CA GLY A 114 28.14 -17.62 15.97
C GLY A 114 27.47 -18.87 15.39
N LYS A 115 26.13 -18.88 15.24
CA LYS A 115 25.34 -20.04 14.77
C LYS A 115 24.44 -19.67 13.59
N LEU A 116 25.06 -19.24 12.49
CA LEU A 116 24.35 -18.72 11.31
C LEU A 116 24.47 -19.67 10.10
N GLU A 117 23.54 -20.61 9.99
CA GLU A 117 23.55 -21.64 8.94
C GLU A 117 22.65 -21.35 7.74
N THR A 118 21.70 -20.42 7.86
CA THR A 118 20.75 -20.09 6.78
C THR A 118 20.61 -18.58 6.58
N SER A 119 20.21 -18.14 5.38
CA SER A 119 19.89 -16.73 5.09
C SER A 119 18.85 -16.17 6.05
N GLU A 120 17.82 -16.95 6.36
CA GLU A 120 16.78 -16.59 7.33
C GLU A 120 17.34 -16.35 8.74
N SER A 121 18.40 -17.05 9.14
CA SER A 121 19.06 -16.81 10.45
C SER A 121 19.71 -15.43 10.48
N TYR A 122 20.34 -15.02 9.38
CA TYR A 122 20.86 -13.66 9.24
C TYR A 122 19.73 -12.64 9.31
N ARG A 123 18.63 -12.84 8.59
CA ARG A 123 17.49 -11.90 8.59
C ARG A 123 16.92 -11.68 9.99
N VAL A 124 16.71 -12.76 10.74
CA VAL A 124 16.18 -12.71 12.11
C VAL A 124 17.16 -12.00 13.05
N LEU A 125 18.46 -12.31 12.97
CA LEU A 125 19.49 -11.64 13.76
C LEU A 125 19.61 -10.14 13.44
N VAL A 126 19.62 -9.80 12.15
CA VAL A 126 19.67 -8.42 11.64
C VAL A 126 18.47 -7.62 12.15
N ASN A 127 17.25 -8.19 12.10
CA ASN A 127 16.05 -7.57 12.67
C ASN A 127 16.17 -7.34 14.18
N ALA A 128 16.80 -8.25 14.92
CA ALA A 128 17.01 -8.09 16.35
C ALA A 128 17.97 -6.95 16.68
N PHE A 129 19.10 -6.84 15.96
CA PHE A 129 20.01 -5.69 16.09
C PHE A 129 19.31 -4.37 15.77
N TRP A 130 18.56 -4.33 14.68
CA TRP A 130 17.81 -3.15 14.27
C TRP A 130 16.79 -2.73 15.34
N SER A 131 16.02 -3.68 15.87
CA SER A 131 15.00 -3.43 16.89
C SER A 131 15.57 -2.94 18.23
N LEU A 132 16.86 -3.19 18.49
CA LEU A 132 17.59 -2.66 19.65
C LEU A 132 18.32 -1.35 19.34
N ASN A 133 18.00 -0.69 18.22
CA ASN A 133 18.63 0.54 17.76
C ASN A 133 20.15 0.40 17.57
N ARG A 134 20.59 -0.74 16.99
CA ARG A 134 22.00 -1.02 16.67
C ARG A 134 22.20 -1.16 15.15
N PRO A 135 22.03 -0.08 14.37
CA PRO A 135 22.04 -0.14 12.91
C PRO A 135 23.39 -0.59 12.32
N ASP A 136 24.52 -0.20 12.92
CA ASP A 136 25.84 -0.60 12.44
C ASP A 136 26.04 -2.12 12.49
N GLN A 137 25.60 -2.74 13.59
CA GLN A 137 25.67 -4.20 13.76
C GLN A 137 24.70 -4.90 12.80
N ALA A 138 23.50 -4.34 12.63
CA ALA A 138 22.52 -4.86 11.67
C ALA A 138 23.08 -4.86 10.24
N LEU A 139 23.64 -3.73 9.78
CA LEU A 139 24.23 -3.61 8.44
C LEU A 139 25.48 -4.49 8.27
N SER A 140 26.35 -4.57 9.29
CA SER A 140 27.52 -5.46 9.27
C SER A 140 27.13 -6.93 9.10
N MET A 141 26.16 -7.39 9.91
CA MET A 141 25.66 -8.76 9.81
C MET A 141 24.97 -9.03 8.47
N LEU A 142 24.24 -8.04 7.94
CA LEU A 142 23.58 -8.15 6.66
C LEU A 142 24.59 -8.28 5.51
N ASN A 143 25.68 -7.52 5.54
CA ASN A 143 26.78 -7.64 4.58
C ASN A 143 27.43 -9.03 4.64
N LEU A 144 27.65 -9.59 5.84
CA LEU A 144 28.14 -10.96 5.99
C LEU A 144 27.15 -11.99 5.41
N GLY A 145 25.84 -11.78 5.62
CA GLY A 145 24.80 -12.61 5.03
C GLY A 145 24.83 -12.59 3.50
N LEU A 146 24.94 -11.41 2.90
CA LEU A 146 25.01 -11.21 1.46
C LEU A 146 26.27 -11.85 0.83
N GLN A 147 27.41 -11.81 1.52
CA GLN A 147 28.63 -12.50 1.06
C GLN A 147 28.45 -14.02 1.00
N LYS A 148 27.73 -14.60 1.97
CA LYS A 148 27.50 -16.05 2.08
C LYS A 148 26.37 -16.54 1.18
N TYR A 149 25.30 -15.76 1.05
CA TYR A 149 24.09 -16.13 0.32
C TYR A 149 23.76 -15.14 -0.80
N LYS A 150 24.59 -15.15 -1.85
CA LYS A 150 24.51 -14.19 -2.97
C LYS A 150 23.23 -14.27 -3.80
N THR A 151 22.53 -15.40 -3.75
CA THR A 151 21.29 -15.61 -4.52
C THR A 151 20.02 -15.30 -3.72
N GLU A 152 20.15 -14.92 -2.45
CA GLU A 152 19.02 -14.74 -1.54
C GLU A 152 18.51 -13.29 -1.58
N GLU A 153 17.59 -13.03 -2.52
CA GLU A 153 16.96 -11.72 -2.77
C GLU A 153 16.45 -11.03 -1.49
N SER A 154 15.91 -11.81 -0.55
CA SER A 154 15.35 -11.30 0.71
C SER A 154 16.36 -10.52 1.57
N LEU A 155 17.65 -10.87 1.51
CA LEU A 155 18.72 -10.14 2.21
C LEU A 155 19.00 -8.80 1.53
N TYR A 156 18.97 -8.74 0.21
CA TYR A 156 19.17 -7.49 -0.53
C TYR A 156 18.00 -6.53 -0.29
N LYS A 157 16.76 -7.01 -0.34
CA LYS A 157 15.56 -6.22 -0.02
C LYS A 157 15.61 -5.67 1.39
N GLN A 158 16.05 -6.47 2.37
CA GLN A 158 16.22 -6.01 3.74
C GLN A 158 17.30 -4.92 3.86
N LYS A 159 18.40 -5.02 3.09
CA LYS A 159 19.46 -3.99 3.10
C LYS A 159 18.99 -2.69 2.50
N LEU A 160 18.29 -2.75 1.36
CA LEU A 160 17.67 -1.60 0.75
C LEU A 160 16.71 -0.92 1.72
N PHE A 161 15.79 -1.68 2.34
CA PHE A 161 14.88 -1.14 3.34
C PHE A 161 15.63 -0.36 4.45
N TYR A 162 16.68 -0.93 5.04
CA TYR A 162 17.44 -0.25 6.10
C TYR A 162 18.23 0.97 5.64
N LEU A 163 18.85 0.94 4.45
CA LEU A 163 19.54 2.10 3.91
C LEU A 163 18.57 3.28 3.75
N PHE A 164 17.34 3.02 3.31
CA PHE A 164 16.32 4.06 3.13
C PHE A 164 15.74 4.55 4.45
N GLU A 165 15.52 3.68 5.44
CA GLU A 165 15.12 4.06 6.80
C GLU A 165 16.17 4.95 7.48
N LEU A 166 17.47 4.70 7.24
CA LEU A 166 18.57 5.58 7.69
C LEU A 166 18.71 6.86 6.85
N LYS A 167 17.85 7.08 5.86
CA LYS A 167 17.95 8.17 4.86
C LYS A 167 19.26 8.18 4.07
N LEU A 168 19.97 7.05 4.00
CA LEU A 168 21.17 6.86 3.18
C LEU A 168 20.79 6.60 1.72
N TYR A 169 19.97 7.48 1.13
CA TYR A 169 19.34 7.25 -0.18
C TYR A 169 20.36 7.06 -1.31
N GLN A 170 21.48 7.79 -1.29
CA GLN A 170 22.53 7.65 -2.30
C GLN A 170 23.18 6.27 -2.22
N GLU A 171 23.49 5.79 -1.02
CA GLU A 171 24.04 4.44 -0.83
C GLU A 171 23.01 3.37 -1.18
N GLY A 172 21.75 3.57 -0.81
CA GLY A 172 20.64 2.70 -1.17
C GLY A 172 20.48 2.53 -2.67
N ILE A 173 20.52 3.62 -3.43
CA ILE A 173 20.44 3.59 -4.90
C ILE A 173 21.68 2.97 -5.51
N PHE A 174 22.87 3.35 -5.05
CA PHE A 174 24.12 2.75 -5.52
C PHE A 174 24.10 1.23 -5.31
N PHE A 175 23.68 0.77 -4.13
CA PHE A 175 23.53 -0.65 -3.81
C PHE A 175 22.47 -1.32 -4.71
N PHE A 176 21.33 -0.67 -4.94
CA PHE A 176 20.33 -1.21 -5.86
C PHE A 176 20.91 -1.40 -7.28
N GLU A 177 21.53 -0.37 -7.85
CA GLU A 177 21.97 -0.39 -9.25
C GLU A 177 23.13 -1.36 -9.49
N ASN A 178 24.05 -1.47 -8.54
CA ASN A 178 25.28 -2.25 -8.75
C ASN A 178 25.19 -3.68 -8.20
N GLU A 179 24.33 -3.92 -7.21
CA GLU A 179 24.25 -5.23 -6.53
C GLU A 179 22.90 -5.91 -6.75
N TYR A 180 21.78 -5.22 -6.53
CA TYR A 180 20.45 -5.84 -6.65
C TYR A 180 20.04 -6.03 -8.12
N ALA A 181 20.06 -4.96 -8.91
CA ALA A 181 19.65 -4.95 -10.32
C ALA A 181 20.51 -5.84 -11.24
N THR A 182 21.75 -6.10 -10.83
CA THR A 182 22.67 -6.99 -11.54
C THR A 182 22.46 -8.46 -11.18
N SER A 183 21.87 -8.74 -10.01
CA SER A 183 21.68 -10.09 -9.47
C SER A 183 20.28 -10.64 -9.70
N PHE A 184 19.26 -9.77 -9.80
CA PHE A 184 17.85 -10.17 -9.87
C PHE A 184 17.12 -9.50 -11.05
N PRO A 185 16.17 -10.21 -11.68
CA PRO A 185 15.32 -9.60 -12.69
C PRO A 185 14.48 -8.48 -12.05
N LEU A 186 14.45 -7.33 -12.70
CA LEU A 186 13.71 -6.17 -12.21
C LEU A 186 12.26 -6.16 -12.72
N SER A 187 11.37 -5.67 -11.86
CA SER A 187 9.98 -5.34 -12.17
C SER A 187 9.71 -3.86 -11.92
N GLY A 188 8.61 -3.33 -12.47
CA GLY A 188 8.16 -1.97 -12.16
C GLY A 188 7.93 -1.76 -10.66
N GLN A 189 7.42 -2.78 -9.97
CA GLN A 189 7.19 -2.76 -8.53
C GLN A 189 8.49 -2.54 -7.72
N ASP A 190 9.62 -3.14 -8.12
CA ASP A 190 10.90 -2.91 -7.41
C ASP A 190 11.30 -1.42 -7.46
N TYR A 191 11.07 -0.76 -8.59
CA TYR A 191 11.33 0.67 -8.72
C TYR A 191 10.36 1.51 -7.89
N VAL A 192 9.07 1.14 -7.87
CA VAL A 192 8.03 1.82 -7.09
C VAL A 192 8.31 1.71 -5.59
N GLU A 193 8.68 0.54 -5.10
CA GLU A 193 9.02 0.32 -3.68
C GLU A 193 10.17 1.23 -3.23
N LEU A 194 11.22 1.36 -4.04
CA LEU A 194 12.34 2.25 -3.72
C LEU A 194 11.93 3.72 -3.74
N ALA A 195 11.23 4.14 -4.78
CA ALA A 195 10.81 5.52 -4.92
C ALA A 195 9.82 5.97 -3.84
N THR A 196 8.97 5.06 -3.36
CA THR A 196 8.00 5.31 -2.27
C THR A 196 8.66 5.28 -0.88
N ALA A 197 9.76 4.55 -0.71
CA ALA A 197 10.58 4.60 0.51
C ALA A 197 11.29 5.96 0.68
N ILE A 198 11.46 6.75 -0.38
CA ILE A 198 11.97 8.13 -0.32
C ILE A 198 10.81 9.06 0.07
N GLN A 199 10.49 9.12 1.36
CA GLN A 199 9.38 9.93 1.88
C GLN A 199 9.72 11.42 2.05
N ASP A 200 11.00 11.76 2.09
CA ASP A 200 11.45 13.12 2.40
C ASP A 200 11.35 14.04 1.15
N PRO A 201 10.58 15.15 1.21
CA PRO A 201 10.36 16.04 0.06
C PRO A 201 11.63 16.60 -0.58
N ILE A 202 12.69 16.73 0.22
CA ILE A 202 14.03 17.16 -0.25
C ILE A 202 14.53 16.19 -1.34
N TYR A 203 14.21 14.90 -1.20
CA TYR A 203 14.65 13.84 -2.10
C TYR A 203 13.59 13.40 -3.12
N HIS A 204 12.45 14.11 -3.24
CA HIS A 204 11.47 13.84 -4.30
C HIS A 204 12.08 13.91 -5.72
N GLN A 205 13.15 14.70 -5.93
CA GLN A 205 13.84 14.77 -7.23
C GLN A 205 14.46 13.43 -7.59
N LEU A 206 15.01 12.75 -6.59
CA LEU A 206 15.62 11.44 -6.73
C LEU A 206 14.56 10.39 -7.03
N SER A 207 13.42 10.45 -6.34
CA SER A 207 12.25 9.60 -6.61
C SER A 207 11.73 9.79 -8.05
N ILE A 208 11.64 11.03 -8.55
CA ILE A 208 11.26 11.31 -9.95
C ILE A 208 12.27 10.71 -10.92
N GLN A 209 13.57 10.97 -10.75
CA GLN A 209 14.61 10.41 -11.63
C GLN A 209 14.52 8.89 -11.69
N TRP A 210 14.28 8.27 -10.55
CA TRP A 210 14.14 6.83 -10.42
C TRP A 210 12.90 6.27 -11.12
N LEU A 211 11.75 6.89 -10.90
CA LEU A 211 10.49 6.48 -11.50
C LEU A 211 10.41 6.80 -13.01
N GLU A 212 11.10 7.84 -13.47
CA GLU A 212 11.27 8.09 -14.91
C GLU A 212 12.12 6.99 -15.56
N LYS A 213 13.22 6.56 -14.91
CA LYS A 213 13.99 5.39 -15.35
C LYS A 213 13.12 4.13 -15.39
N ALA A 214 12.28 3.93 -14.38
CA ALA A 214 11.32 2.83 -14.33
C ALA A 214 10.33 2.89 -15.49
N LYS A 215 9.76 4.08 -15.79
CA LYS A 215 8.82 4.29 -16.90
C LYS A 215 9.46 3.99 -18.26
N LEU A 216 10.75 4.30 -18.45
CA LEU A 216 11.46 3.94 -19.67
C LEU A 216 11.55 2.42 -19.87
N LEU A 217 11.73 1.66 -18.78
CA LEU A 217 11.82 0.20 -18.81
C LEU A 217 10.44 -0.47 -18.86
N PHE A 218 9.44 0.12 -18.19
CA PHE A 218 8.10 -0.42 -18.01
C PHE A 218 7.02 0.61 -18.40
N PRO A 219 6.94 1.01 -19.69
CA PRO A 219 6.15 2.18 -20.12
C PRO A 219 4.63 2.03 -19.98
N LYS A 220 4.12 0.82 -19.76
CA LYS A 220 2.70 0.53 -19.58
C LYS A 220 2.38 -0.06 -18.20
N ASP A 221 3.35 -0.04 -17.28
CA ASP A 221 3.13 -0.53 -15.92
C ASP A 221 2.28 0.49 -15.13
N GLU A 222 1.08 0.08 -14.73
CA GLU A 222 0.12 0.93 -14.01
C GLU A 222 0.72 1.47 -12.71
N GLN A 223 1.50 0.66 -11.98
CA GLN A 223 2.05 1.06 -10.68
C GLN A 223 3.17 2.10 -10.85
N VAL A 224 4.02 1.93 -11.87
CA VAL A 224 5.09 2.88 -12.19
C VAL A 224 4.50 4.24 -12.59
N LEU A 225 3.55 4.24 -13.54
CA LEU A 225 2.91 5.47 -13.98
C LEU A 225 2.16 6.16 -12.83
N LEU A 226 1.46 5.40 -11.99
CA LEU A 226 0.72 5.93 -10.84
C LEU A 226 1.65 6.53 -9.79
N ALA A 227 2.74 5.84 -9.45
CA ALA A 227 3.73 6.34 -8.51
C ALA A 227 4.35 7.64 -9.02
N LEU A 228 4.78 7.67 -10.29
CA LEU A 228 5.40 8.86 -10.89
C LEU A 228 4.41 10.03 -10.95
N GLY A 229 3.16 9.77 -11.37
CA GLY A 229 2.11 10.78 -11.42
C GLY A 229 1.83 11.41 -10.05
N ARG A 230 1.80 10.60 -8.98
CA ARG A 230 1.63 11.08 -7.60
C ARG A 230 2.81 11.93 -7.12
N VAL A 231 4.03 11.56 -7.47
CA VAL A 231 5.21 12.34 -7.08
C VAL A 231 5.23 13.69 -7.80
N TYR A 232 4.91 13.75 -9.09
CA TYR A 232 4.75 15.01 -9.81
C TYR A 232 3.62 15.87 -9.24
N PHE A 233 2.48 15.26 -8.91
CA PHE A 233 1.37 15.93 -8.26
C PHE A 233 1.77 16.54 -6.91
N GLY A 234 2.46 15.78 -6.06
CA GLY A 234 2.93 16.25 -4.76
C GLY A 234 3.92 17.42 -4.84
N ARG A 235 4.59 17.61 -5.99
CA ARG A 235 5.45 18.77 -6.28
C ARG A 235 4.72 19.94 -6.95
N GLY A 236 3.42 19.83 -7.16
CA GLY A 236 2.64 20.85 -7.87
C GLY A 236 2.87 20.87 -9.38
N SER A 237 3.56 19.89 -9.95
CA SER A 237 3.74 19.75 -11.40
C SER A 237 2.49 19.13 -12.04
N TYR A 238 1.35 19.84 -11.97
CA TYR A 238 0.04 19.31 -12.36
C TYR A 238 -0.01 18.83 -13.81
N TYR A 239 0.67 19.50 -14.74
CA TYR A 239 0.71 19.09 -16.14
C TYR A 239 1.42 17.73 -16.33
N ASN A 240 2.60 17.56 -15.74
CA ASN A 240 3.34 16.28 -15.82
C ASN A 240 2.55 15.15 -15.17
N ALA A 241 1.89 15.42 -14.05
CA ALA A 241 0.96 14.47 -13.44
C ALA A 241 -0.21 14.15 -14.39
N ALA A 242 -0.83 15.16 -15.00
CA ALA A 242 -1.95 14.98 -15.93
C ALA A 242 -1.60 14.06 -17.09
N VAL A 243 -0.45 14.26 -17.73
CA VAL A 243 0.04 13.43 -18.84
C VAL A 243 0.19 11.95 -18.41
N LEU A 244 0.64 11.70 -17.19
CA LEU A 244 0.77 10.33 -16.67
C LEU A 244 -0.57 9.70 -16.31
N PHE A 245 -1.47 10.48 -15.70
CA PHE A 245 -2.83 10.02 -15.39
C PHE A 245 -3.67 9.79 -16.64
N ASP A 246 -3.43 10.54 -17.71
CA ASP A 246 -4.02 10.32 -19.02
C ASP A 246 -3.57 8.98 -19.62
N GLN A 247 -2.26 8.71 -19.60
CA GLN A 247 -1.71 7.40 -20.00
C GLN A 247 -2.30 6.25 -19.16
N LEU A 248 -2.42 6.45 -17.85
CA LEU A 248 -3.08 5.51 -16.94
C LEU A 248 -4.55 5.29 -17.27
N ALA A 249 -5.28 6.34 -17.62
CA ALA A 249 -6.71 6.26 -17.92
C ALA A 249 -6.99 5.41 -19.17
N HIS A 250 -6.09 5.43 -20.14
CA HIS A 250 -6.15 4.57 -21.32
C HIS A 250 -5.84 3.09 -21.02
N ILE A 251 -5.18 2.80 -19.89
CA ILE A 251 -4.96 1.43 -19.39
C ILE A 251 -6.12 0.99 -18.50
N ASN A 252 -6.59 1.90 -17.64
CA ASN A 252 -7.62 1.69 -16.64
C ASN A 252 -8.51 2.93 -16.55
N SER A 253 -9.72 2.82 -17.10
CA SER A 253 -10.64 3.96 -17.28
C SER A 253 -11.04 4.68 -15.99
N LYS A 254 -10.84 4.06 -14.81
CA LYS A 254 -11.12 4.71 -13.53
C LYS A 254 -10.35 6.02 -13.33
N TYR A 255 -9.21 6.21 -14.01
CA TYR A 255 -8.36 7.40 -13.86
C TYR A 255 -8.74 8.59 -14.77
N PHE A 256 -9.76 8.47 -15.63
CA PHE A 256 -10.17 9.60 -16.48
C PHE A 256 -10.59 10.82 -15.65
N SER A 257 -11.20 10.61 -14.48
CA SER A 257 -11.68 11.69 -13.62
C SER A 257 -10.51 12.49 -13.02
N GLU A 258 -9.45 11.80 -12.61
CA GLU A 258 -8.23 12.39 -12.06
C GLU A 258 -7.40 13.04 -13.15
N ALA A 259 -7.28 12.42 -14.33
CA ALA A 259 -6.58 13.02 -15.47
C ALA A 259 -7.23 14.35 -15.88
N SER A 260 -8.56 14.37 -15.99
CA SER A 260 -9.33 15.58 -16.30
C SER A 260 -9.08 16.70 -15.27
N GLU A 261 -9.16 16.38 -13.97
CA GLU A 261 -8.91 17.35 -12.90
C GLU A 261 -7.48 17.90 -12.92
N LEU A 262 -6.47 17.06 -13.21
CA LEU A 262 -5.09 17.51 -13.30
C LEU A 262 -4.84 18.43 -14.50
N TYR A 263 -5.48 18.16 -15.65
CA TYR A 263 -5.45 19.09 -16.78
C TYR A 263 -6.18 20.40 -16.46
N ARG A 264 -7.30 20.36 -15.73
CA ARG A 264 -7.99 21.57 -15.26
C ARG A 264 -7.06 22.44 -14.40
N ARG A 265 -6.42 21.83 -13.40
CA ARG A 265 -5.50 22.50 -12.47
C ARG A 265 -4.23 23.02 -13.13
N SER A 266 -3.84 22.48 -14.27
CA SER A 266 -2.72 22.98 -15.08
C SER A 266 -3.15 24.02 -16.14
N GLY A 267 -4.44 24.37 -16.22
CA GLY A 267 -4.98 25.36 -17.15
C GLY A 267 -5.32 24.82 -18.55
N HIS A 268 -5.24 23.51 -18.76
CA HIS A 268 -5.55 22.85 -20.04
C HIS A 268 -7.03 22.45 -20.11
N LEU A 269 -7.91 23.44 -20.02
CA LEU A 269 -9.37 23.24 -19.90
C LEU A 269 -9.98 22.42 -21.05
N ILE A 270 -9.54 22.65 -22.29
CA ILE A 270 -10.05 21.91 -23.46
C ILE A 270 -9.74 20.42 -23.36
N THR A 271 -8.51 20.06 -22.97
CA THR A 271 -8.11 18.67 -22.76
C THR A 271 -8.87 18.05 -21.58
N ALA A 272 -9.05 18.81 -20.51
CA ALA A 272 -9.82 18.38 -19.35
C ALA A 272 -11.28 18.05 -19.71
N ILE A 273 -11.95 18.91 -20.49
CA ILE A 273 -13.31 18.69 -21.00
C ILE A 273 -13.35 17.45 -21.90
N SER A 274 -12.36 17.30 -22.78
CA SER A 274 -12.27 16.13 -23.67
C SER A 274 -12.20 14.82 -22.87
N LEU A 275 -11.32 14.75 -21.86
CA LEU A 275 -11.15 13.55 -21.04
C LEU A 275 -12.32 13.29 -20.09
N ASN A 276 -12.99 14.34 -19.61
CA ASN A 276 -14.19 14.20 -18.80
C ASN A 276 -15.31 13.44 -19.55
N ASN A 277 -15.34 13.49 -20.89
CA ASN A 277 -16.28 12.68 -21.68
C ASN A 277 -16.16 11.17 -21.42
N GLU A 278 -14.97 10.69 -21.06
CA GLU A 278 -14.66 9.27 -20.85
C GLU A 278 -14.92 8.80 -19.41
N VAL A 279 -15.26 9.71 -18.50
CA VAL A 279 -15.55 9.37 -17.09
C VAL A 279 -16.81 8.51 -17.01
N SER A 280 -16.69 7.35 -16.35
CA SER A 280 -17.78 6.36 -16.27
C SER A 280 -18.84 6.69 -15.24
N ASP A 281 -18.47 7.26 -14.09
CA ASP A 281 -19.43 7.69 -13.08
C ASP A 281 -20.17 8.94 -13.58
N PHE A 282 -21.47 8.80 -13.85
CA PHE A 282 -22.26 9.87 -14.44
C PHE A 282 -22.36 11.10 -13.54
N LYS A 283 -22.53 10.91 -12.23
CA LYS A 283 -22.71 12.02 -11.30
C LYS A 283 -21.41 12.82 -11.20
N GLN A 284 -20.30 12.14 -10.97
CA GLN A 284 -18.96 12.73 -10.93
C GLN A 284 -18.62 13.41 -12.26
N LYS A 285 -18.90 12.76 -13.39
CA LYS A 285 -18.70 13.32 -14.73
C LYS A 285 -19.41 14.66 -14.88
N MET A 286 -20.71 14.71 -14.55
CA MET A 286 -21.52 15.91 -14.67
C MET A 286 -21.07 17.03 -13.73
N GLU A 287 -20.72 16.72 -12.48
CA GLU A 287 -20.16 17.70 -11.54
C GLU A 287 -18.87 18.32 -12.08
N GLN A 288 -17.90 17.50 -12.46
CA GLN A 288 -16.63 17.97 -13.01
C GLN A 288 -16.83 18.76 -14.31
N ARG A 289 -17.70 18.29 -15.21
CA ARG A 289 -17.98 18.97 -16.48
C ARG A 289 -18.55 20.36 -16.27
N PHE A 290 -19.47 20.48 -15.32
CA PHE A 290 -20.08 21.77 -15.01
C PHE A 290 -19.06 22.76 -14.47
N VAL A 291 -18.16 22.32 -13.57
CA VAL A 291 -17.02 23.13 -13.10
C VAL A 291 -16.07 23.49 -14.22
N LEU A 292 -15.79 22.58 -15.16
CA LEU A 292 -14.94 22.84 -16.31
C LEU A 292 -15.54 23.92 -17.24
N PHE A 293 -16.84 23.90 -17.48
CA PHE A 293 -17.51 24.95 -18.24
C PHE A 293 -17.54 26.28 -17.50
N LEU A 294 -17.70 26.27 -16.18
CA LEU A 294 -17.56 27.47 -15.35
C LEU A 294 -16.16 28.09 -15.48
N ASP A 295 -15.10 27.28 -15.35
CA ASP A 295 -13.72 27.73 -15.52
C ASP A 295 -13.44 28.26 -16.94
N ASN A 296 -14.11 27.69 -17.95
CA ASN A 296 -14.03 28.11 -19.35
C ASN A 296 -14.99 29.26 -19.71
N GLN A 297 -15.77 29.78 -18.75
CA GLN A 297 -16.82 30.79 -18.96
C GLN A 297 -17.85 30.42 -20.05
N ASP A 298 -18.11 29.12 -20.23
CA ASP A 298 -19.01 28.59 -21.24
C ASP A 298 -20.44 28.47 -20.70
N VAL A 299 -21.07 29.64 -20.52
CA VAL A 299 -22.40 29.80 -19.93
C VAL A 299 -23.47 29.05 -20.74
N GLU A 300 -23.31 28.97 -22.06
CA GLU A 300 -24.22 28.24 -22.94
C GLU A 300 -24.24 26.75 -22.60
N ASN A 301 -23.06 26.12 -22.53
CA ASN A 301 -23.00 24.71 -22.16
C ASN A 301 -23.40 24.47 -20.70
N MET A 302 -23.07 25.38 -19.77
CA MET A 302 -23.53 25.30 -18.39
C MET A 302 -25.07 25.24 -18.30
N THR A 303 -25.77 26.21 -18.91
CA THR A 303 -27.24 26.26 -18.87
C THR A 303 -27.89 25.07 -19.59
N SER A 304 -27.24 24.52 -20.63
CA SER A 304 -27.73 23.33 -21.33
C SER A 304 -27.77 22.07 -20.44
N MET A 305 -26.92 22.00 -19.42
CA MET A 305 -26.84 20.84 -18.50
C MET A 305 -27.93 20.83 -17.43
N GLN A 306 -28.68 21.91 -17.23
CA GLN A 306 -29.59 22.08 -16.10
C GLN A 306 -30.57 20.92 -15.94
N SER A 307 -31.31 20.55 -16.98
CA SER A 307 -32.31 19.48 -16.92
C SER A 307 -31.70 18.14 -16.46
N GLN A 308 -30.55 17.77 -17.03
CA GLN A 308 -29.87 16.53 -16.64
C GLN A 308 -29.35 16.59 -15.20
N MET A 309 -28.85 17.74 -14.77
CA MET A 309 -28.37 17.95 -13.39
C MET A 309 -29.52 17.91 -12.37
N GLU A 310 -30.68 18.48 -12.69
CA GLU A 310 -31.88 18.40 -11.85
C GLU A 310 -32.36 16.95 -11.68
N ILE A 311 -32.48 16.21 -12.79
CA ILE A 311 -32.93 14.81 -12.79
C ILE A 311 -32.06 13.92 -11.90
N HIS A 312 -30.75 14.20 -11.83
CA HIS A 312 -29.79 13.41 -11.06
C HIS A 312 -29.48 14.00 -9.68
N GLY A 313 -30.25 14.99 -9.22
CA GLY A 313 -30.12 15.58 -7.88
C GLY A 313 -28.81 16.36 -7.66
N LEU A 314 -28.13 16.78 -8.73
CA LEU A 314 -26.89 17.56 -8.64
C LEU A 314 -27.15 18.97 -8.14
N LEU A 315 -28.30 19.55 -8.50
CA LEU A 315 -28.71 20.89 -8.05
C LEU A 315 -29.34 20.88 -6.66
N ASP A 316 -29.27 19.77 -5.92
CA ASP A 316 -29.55 19.75 -4.48
C ASP A 316 -28.39 20.35 -3.67
N ASN A 317 -27.18 20.35 -4.25
CA ASN A 317 -26.03 21.06 -3.74
C ASN A 317 -26.17 22.56 -4.01
N ASP A 318 -26.18 23.37 -2.95
CA ASP A 318 -26.38 24.82 -3.05
C ASP A 318 -25.24 25.56 -3.79
N GLU A 319 -24.01 25.02 -3.80
CA GLU A 319 -22.90 25.60 -4.59
C GLU A 319 -23.14 25.42 -6.09
N LEU A 320 -23.53 24.21 -6.52
CA LEU A 320 -23.85 23.92 -7.92
C LEU A 320 -25.12 24.65 -8.37
N ARG A 321 -26.12 24.73 -7.48
CA ARG A 321 -27.34 25.50 -7.72
C ARG A 321 -27.04 27.00 -7.87
N TYR A 322 -26.18 27.56 -7.03
CA TYR A 322 -25.75 28.94 -7.13
C TYR A 322 -25.04 29.21 -8.45
N ALA A 323 -24.07 28.37 -8.82
CA ALA A 323 -23.32 28.52 -10.07
C ALA A 323 -24.22 28.38 -11.31
N MET A 324 -25.23 27.50 -11.28
CA MET A 324 -26.22 27.39 -12.37
C MET A 324 -27.12 28.62 -12.42
N ALA A 325 -27.53 29.15 -11.26
CA ALA A 325 -28.32 30.38 -11.21
C ALA A 325 -27.55 31.59 -11.76
N TRP A 326 -26.26 31.68 -11.45
CA TRP A 326 -25.35 32.66 -12.04
C TRP A 326 -25.27 32.49 -13.57
N ALA A 327 -25.08 31.26 -14.07
CA ALA A 327 -25.08 31.02 -15.51
C ALA A 327 -26.40 31.43 -16.19
N GLN A 328 -27.55 31.17 -15.56
CA GLN A 328 -28.85 31.63 -16.07
C GLN A 328 -28.97 33.16 -16.05
N PHE A 329 -28.42 33.83 -15.03
CA PHE A 329 -28.38 35.29 -14.96
C PHE A 329 -27.54 35.89 -16.10
N GLU A 330 -26.33 35.37 -16.34
CA GLU A 330 -25.45 35.83 -17.41
C GLU A 330 -26.08 35.63 -18.81
N LYS A 331 -26.88 34.58 -18.99
CA LYS A 331 -27.65 34.34 -20.22
C LYS A 331 -28.89 35.25 -20.36
N GLY A 332 -29.22 36.03 -19.34
CA GLY A 332 -30.42 36.90 -19.30
C GLY A 332 -31.71 36.19 -18.87
N ASN A 333 -31.63 34.92 -18.43
CA ASN A 333 -32.77 34.13 -17.95
C ASN A 333 -33.10 34.43 -16.48
N TYR A 334 -33.41 35.69 -16.19
CA TYR A 334 -33.58 36.20 -14.82
C TYR A 334 -34.63 35.45 -13.98
N SER A 335 -35.74 35.02 -14.59
CA SER A 335 -36.78 34.26 -13.86
C SER A 335 -36.26 32.92 -13.35
N GLN A 336 -35.47 32.20 -14.16
CA GLN A 336 -34.88 30.93 -13.76
C GLN A 336 -33.81 31.14 -12.69
N ALA A 337 -32.94 32.13 -12.89
CA ALA A 337 -31.93 32.51 -11.88
C ALA A 337 -32.58 32.80 -10.52
N GLN A 338 -33.66 33.60 -10.49
CA GLN A 338 -34.38 33.93 -9.26
C GLN A 338 -34.99 32.71 -8.58
N GLN A 339 -35.63 31.80 -9.33
CA GLN A 339 -36.22 30.57 -8.79
C GLN A 339 -35.18 29.66 -8.15
N MET A 340 -34.00 29.54 -8.78
CA MET A 340 -32.90 28.73 -8.26
C MET A 340 -32.29 29.36 -7.02
N LEU A 341 -32.02 30.66 -7.07
CA LEU A 341 -31.47 31.39 -5.93
C LEU A 341 -32.38 31.27 -4.72
N ALA A 342 -33.71 31.37 -4.88
CA ALA A 342 -34.69 31.29 -3.79
C ALA A 342 -34.60 30.01 -2.96
N LYS A 343 -34.10 28.90 -3.54
CA LYS A 343 -33.97 27.61 -2.86
C LYS A 343 -32.67 27.46 -2.05
N ILE A 344 -31.71 28.38 -2.20
CA ILE A 344 -30.42 28.36 -1.48
C ILE A 344 -30.64 28.73 -0.01
N ILE A 345 -30.15 27.87 0.88
CA ILE A 345 -30.23 27.99 2.33
C ILE A 345 -28.86 27.85 3.02
N ASP A 346 -27.83 27.34 2.33
CA ASP A 346 -26.48 27.21 2.89
C ASP A 346 -25.91 28.57 3.28
N GLN A 347 -25.61 28.73 4.56
CA GLN A 347 -25.10 29.97 5.16
C GLN A 347 -23.81 30.48 4.49
N LYS A 348 -22.94 29.59 3.98
CA LYS A 348 -21.66 29.99 3.37
C LYS A 348 -21.84 30.70 2.03
N ILE A 349 -22.91 30.41 1.31
CA ILE A 349 -23.18 30.97 -0.04
C ILE A 349 -24.36 31.93 -0.01
N PHE A 350 -25.15 31.94 1.07
CA PHE A 350 -26.36 32.75 1.21
C PHE A 350 -26.12 34.23 0.93
N GLU A 351 -25.02 34.82 1.43
CA GLU A 351 -24.69 36.23 1.17
C GLU A 351 -24.46 36.49 -0.33
N LYS A 352 -23.65 35.65 -1.00
CA LYS A 352 -23.42 35.73 -2.46
C LYS A 352 -24.72 35.56 -3.23
N ALA A 353 -25.57 34.62 -2.80
CA ALA A 353 -26.88 34.40 -3.40
C ALA A 353 -27.80 35.61 -3.24
N GLN A 354 -27.80 36.28 -2.08
CA GLN A 354 -28.59 37.50 -1.87
C GLN A 354 -28.11 38.64 -2.77
N ASP A 355 -26.81 38.82 -2.93
CA ASP A 355 -26.28 39.88 -3.78
C ASP A 355 -26.61 39.64 -5.26
N LEU A 356 -26.51 38.39 -5.73
CA LEU A 356 -26.96 38.05 -7.07
C LEU A 356 -28.48 38.22 -7.24
N ARG A 357 -29.30 37.90 -6.23
CA ARG A 357 -30.76 38.14 -6.26
C ARG A 357 -31.09 39.63 -6.44
N LYS A 358 -30.36 40.54 -5.79
CA LYS A 358 -30.56 41.99 -5.95
C LYS A 358 -30.29 42.39 -7.40
N GLN A 359 -29.17 41.95 -7.96
CA GLN A 359 -28.81 42.22 -9.36
C GLN A 359 -29.86 41.68 -10.33
N VAL A 360 -30.34 40.45 -10.13
CA VAL A 360 -31.42 39.85 -10.94
C VAL A 360 -32.68 40.73 -10.94
N VAL A 361 -33.10 41.24 -9.77
CA VAL A 361 -34.29 42.11 -9.65
C VAL A 361 -34.07 43.44 -10.37
N ASP A 362 -32.91 44.06 -10.20
CA ASP A 362 -32.56 45.31 -10.86
C ASP A 362 -32.60 45.14 -12.40
N CYS A 363 -32.05 44.04 -12.92
CA CYS A 363 -32.06 43.72 -14.35
C CYS A 363 -33.46 43.44 -14.90
N GLN A 364 -34.35 42.82 -14.13
CA GLN A 364 -35.74 42.59 -14.54
C GLN A 364 -36.55 43.89 -14.65
N GLN A 365 -36.27 44.86 -13.78
CA GLN A 365 -36.99 46.14 -13.73
C GLN A 365 -36.42 47.15 -14.74
N GLU A 366 -35.11 47.11 -14.98
CA GLU A 366 -34.39 48.07 -15.79
C GLU A 366 -33.43 47.37 -16.76
N ASN A 367 -33.97 46.78 -17.84
CA ASN A 367 -33.22 45.99 -18.83
C ASN A 367 -31.92 46.65 -19.36
N PHE A 368 -31.83 47.98 -19.40
CA PHE A 368 -30.64 48.69 -19.89
C PHE A 368 -29.45 48.69 -18.91
N LYS A 369 -29.67 48.33 -17.63
CA LYS A 369 -28.62 48.26 -16.61
C LYS A 369 -27.74 47.00 -16.71
N CYS A 370 -28.14 46.02 -17.51
CA CYS A 370 -27.54 44.67 -17.50
C CYS A 370 -27.12 44.18 -18.89
N VAL A 371 -26.80 45.12 -19.79
CA VAL A 371 -26.15 44.80 -21.06
C VAL A 371 -24.68 44.49 -20.77
N PHE A 372 -24.29 43.23 -20.96
CA PHE A 372 -22.90 42.77 -20.94
C PHE A 372 -22.30 42.78 -22.35
#